data_AF-A0A1C5KJ22-F1
#
_entry.id   AF-A0A1C5KJ22-F1
#
_cell.length_a   1.000
_cell.length_b   1.000
_cell.length_c   1.000
_cell.angle_alpha   90.00
_cell.angle_beta   90.00
_cell.angle_gamma   90.00
#
_symmetry.space_group_name_H-M   'P 1'
#
loop_
_entity.id
_entity.type
_entity.pdbx_description
1 polymer ?
#
loop_
_entity_poly.entity_id
_entity_poly.type
_entity_poly.pdbx_seq_one_letter_code
_entity_poly.pdbx_strand_id
1 'polypeptide(L)'
;MAFTRECLLCHKKYQFCYCDNEPNWKVMFCDENCFEVFNLMQKHSIGELSDQEAIEELEKHDLTVVENSTEAIQNQLKRILDKKVVEEAEKTDIEKPAEKEEPKKDFVPIQPKRKRKATNKNNDN
;
A
#
# COMPACT_ATOMS: atom_id res chain seq x y z
N MET A 1 -9.37 24.98 9.44
CA MET A 1 -10.10 24.87 8.15
C MET A 1 -10.20 23.39 7.82
N ALA A 2 -11.40 22.87 7.56
CA ALA A 2 -11.59 21.49 7.15
C ALA A 2 -11.42 21.38 5.63
N PHE A 3 -10.64 20.40 5.17
CA PHE A 3 -10.38 20.12 3.78
C PHE A 3 -11.13 18.87 3.37
N THR A 4 -11.77 18.92 2.20
CA THR A 4 -12.35 17.71 1.62
C THR A 4 -11.25 16.94 0.90
N ARG A 5 -11.06 15.69 1.28
CA ARG A 5 -10.10 14.75 0.69
C ARG A 5 -10.83 13.54 0.14
N GLU A 6 -10.16 12.79 -0.73
CA GLU A 6 -10.66 11.54 -1.29
C GLU A 6 -9.67 10.44 -0.92
N CYS A 7 -10.18 9.33 -0.40
CA CYS A 7 -9.36 8.19 0.02
C CYS A 7 -8.73 7.53 -1.20
N LEU A 8 -7.42 7.27 -1.16
CA LEU A 8 -6.70 6.61 -2.25
C LEU A 8 -7.11 5.15 -2.45
N LEU A 9 -7.65 4.49 -1.41
CA LEU A 9 -8.08 3.11 -1.49
C LEU A 9 -9.54 3.00 -1.94
N CYS A 10 -10.48 3.59 -1.20
CA CYS A 10 -11.91 3.38 -1.40
C CYS A 10 -12.63 4.52 -2.14
N HIS A 11 -11.92 5.57 -2.55
CA HIS A 11 -12.46 6.74 -3.24
C HIS A 11 -13.58 7.50 -2.51
N LYS A 12 -13.80 7.21 -1.22
CA LYS A 12 -14.75 7.96 -0.39
C LYS A 12 -14.21 9.35 -0.12
N LYS A 13 -15.08 10.35 -0.23
CA LYS A 13 -14.78 11.73 0.17
C LYS A 13 -14.96 11.88 1.67
N TYR A 14 -13.99 12.49 2.34
CA TYR A 14 -14.00 12.70 3.79
C TYR A 14 -13.47 14.09 4.15
N GLN A 15 -13.81 14.56 5.35
CA GLN A 15 -13.31 15.82 5.88
C GLN A 15 -12.05 15.56 6.71
N PHE A 16 -11.00 16.34 6.45
CA PHE A 16 -9.71 16.25 7.12
C PHE A 16 -9.29 17.62 7.66
N CYS A 17 -8.71 17.66 8.86
CA CYS A 17 -8.13 18.86 9.45
C CYS A 17 -6.61 18.70 9.56
N TYR A 18 -5.84 19.73 9.21
CA TYR A 18 -4.43 19.82 9.65
C TYR A 18 -4.36 20.24 11.12
N CYS A 19 -4.82 19.34 11.99
CA CYS A 19 -4.82 19.52 13.44
C CYS A 19 -3.60 18.75 14.00
N ASP A 20 -2.87 19.30 14.97
CA ASP A 20 -1.56 18.77 15.42
C ASP A 20 -1.59 17.33 16.00
N ASN A 21 -2.77 16.80 16.31
CA ASN A 21 -2.96 15.46 16.87
C ASN A 21 -3.40 14.41 15.84
N GLU A 22 -3.52 14.76 14.55
CA GLU A 22 -3.91 13.79 13.53
C GLU A 22 -2.70 13.09 12.90
N PRO A 23 -2.77 11.77 12.69
CA PRO A 23 -1.69 11.05 12.03
C PRO A 23 -1.57 11.42 10.55
N ASN A 24 -0.34 11.42 10.04
CA ASN A 24 -0.05 11.84 8.66
C ASN A 24 -0.78 11.01 7.59
N TRP A 25 -1.11 9.75 7.87
CA TRP A 25 -1.81 8.88 6.92
C TRP A 25 -3.23 9.37 6.61
N LYS A 26 -3.88 10.11 7.53
CA LYS A 26 -5.22 10.67 7.32
C LYS A 26 -5.28 11.69 6.19
N VAL A 27 -4.14 12.19 5.72
CA VAL A 27 -4.08 13.06 4.54
C VAL A 27 -4.46 12.31 3.25
N MET A 28 -4.25 10.99 3.22
CA MET A 28 -4.45 10.12 2.05
C MET A 28 -5.57 9.09 2.22
N PHE A 29 -5.87 8.68 3.45
CA PHE A 29 -6.84 7.63 3.75
C PHE A 29 -7.92 8.15 4.70
N CYS A 30 -9.16 7.69 4.50
CA CYS A 30 -10.27 8.08 5.36
C CYS A 30 -10.20 7.43 6.75
N ASP A 31 -9.72 6.18 6.81
CA ASP A 31 -9.69 5.35 8.02
C ASP A 31 -8.39 4.55 8.08
N GLU A 32 -8.08 4.08 9.29
CA GLU A 32 -6.89 3.26 9.57
C GLU A 32 -6.91 1.95 8.77
N ASN A 33 -8.07 1.31 8.63
CA ASN A 33 -8.22 0.11 7.78
C ASN A 33 -7.78 0.36 6.32
N CYS A 34 -8.14 1.52 5.75
CA CYS A 34 -7.75 1.85 4.39
C CYS A 34 -6.23 2.10 4.27
N PHE A 35 -5.64 2.68 5.31
CA PHE A 35 -4.19 2.87 5.38
C PHE A 35 -3.46 1.53 5.52
N GLU A 36 -3.88 0.67 6.45
CA GLU A 36 -3.26 -0.64 6.73
C GLU A 36 -3.30 -1.55 5.51
N VAL A 37 -4.46 -1.73 4.89
CA VAL A 37 -4.63 -2.57 3.68
C VAL A 37 -3.73 -2.06 2.55
N PHE A 38 -3.72 -0.75 2.30
CA PHE A 38 -2.85 -0.16 1.28
C PHE A 38 -1.37 -0.36 1.60
N ASN A 39 -0.98 -0.16 2.86
CA ASN A 39 0.40 -0.31 3.31
C ASN A 39 0.87 -1.77 3.22
N LEU A 40 0.04 -2.75 3.59
CA LEU A 40 0.35 -4.18 3.45
C LEU A 40 0.55 -4.56 1.98
N MET A 41 -0.36 -4.14 1.10
CA MET A 41 -0.20 -4.36 -0.35
C MET A 41 1.08 -3.71 -0.88
N GLN A 42 1.42 -2.51 -0.39
CA GLN A 42 2.64 -1.84 -0.82
C GLN A 42 3.90 -2.56 -0.33
N LYS A 43 3.95 -2.97 0.94
CA LYS A 43 5.05 -3.77 1.52
C LYS A 43 5.24 -5.09 0.78
N HIS A 44 4.15 -5.77 0.46
CA HIS A 44 4.16 -6.97 -0.38
C HIS A 44 4.74 -6.68 -1.77
N SER A 45 4.31 -5.57 -2.40
CA SER A 45 4.79 -5.20 -3.75
C SER A 45 6.28 -4.87 -3.83
N ILE A 46 6.87 -4.40 -2.73
CA ILE A 46 8.31 -4.11 -2.62
C ILE A 46 9.11 -5.29 -2.06
N GLY A 47 8.45 -6.41 -1.73
CA GLY A 47 9.08 -7.63 -1.22
C GLY A 47 9.47 -7.57 0.27
N GLU A 48 8.88 -6.66 1.05
CA GLU A 48 9.07 -6.61 2.51
C GLU A 48 8.20 -7.62 3.27
N LEU A 49 7.08 -8.05 2.68
CA LEU A 49 6.24 -9.14 3.19
C LEU A 49 6.26 -10.31 2.22
N SER A 50 6.34 -11.52 2.75
CA SER A 50 6.09 -12.75 1.97
C SER A 50 4.62 -12.85 1.55
N ASP A 51 4.33 -13.72 0.58
CA ASP A 51 2.95 -13.96 0.14
C ASP A 51 2.07 -14.44 1.31
N GLN A 52 2.56 -15.38 2.12
CA GLN A 52 1.85 -15.93 3.29
C GLN A 52 1.55 -14.87 4.34
N GLU A 53 2.56 -14.10 4.76
CA GLU A 53 2.38 -13.05 5.77
C GLU A 53 1.43 -11.97 5.28
N ALA A 54 1.51 -11.61 3.98
CA ALA A 54 0.61 -10.62 3.40
C ALA A 54 -0.84 -11.12 3.42
N ILE A 55 -1.08 -12.39 3.07
CA ILE A 55 -2.42 -13.00 3.13
C ILE A 55 -2.93 -13.02 4.57
N GLU A 56 -2.14 -13.52 5.52
CA GLU A 56 -2.54 -13.64 6.94
C GLU A 56 -2.89 -12.27 7.55
N GLU A 57 -2.12 -11.22 7.24
CA GLU A 57 -2.45 -9.88 7.71
C GLU A 57 -3.66 -9.29 6.98
N LEU A 58 -3.76 -9.46 5.65
CA LEU A 58 -4.90 -8.95 4.87
C LEU A 58 -6.24 -9.57 5.32
N GLU A 59 -6.25 -10.83 5.76
CA GLU A 59 -7.46 -11.50 6.27
C GLU A 59 -7.98 -10.92 7.58
N LYS A 60 -7.14 -10.23 8.36
CA LYS A 60 -7.56 -9.55 9.60
C LYS A 60 -8.27 -8.23 9.33
N HIS A 61 -8.13 -7.69 8.13
CA HIS A 61 -8.67 -6.40 7.74
C HIS A 61 -9.97 -6.54 6.93
N ASP A 62 -10.76 -5.47 6.91
CA ASP A 62 -11.97 -5.44 6.08
C ASP A 62 -11.59 -5.14 4.63
N LEU A 63 -11.63 -6.17 3.78
CA LEU A 63 -11.31 -6.10 2.35
C LEU A 63 -12.49 -5.64 1.49
N THR A 64 -13.71 -5.50 2.04
CA THR A 64 -14.88 -5.02 1.28
C THR A 64 -14.68 -3.59 0.75
N VAL A 65 -13.82 -2.81 1.40
CA VAL A 65 -13.44 -1.46 0.96
C VAL A 65 -12.70 -1.46 -0.39
N VAL A 66 -12.06 -2.58 -0.75
CA VAL A 66 -11.28 -2.72 -1.98
C VAL A 66 -12.18 -2.94 -3.20
N GLU A 67 -13.41 -3.42 -3.02
CA GLU A 67 -14.37 -3.56 -4.13
C GLU A 67 -14.70 -2.23 -4.81
N ASN A 68 -14.63 -1.13 -4.05
CA ASN A 68 -14.85 0.22 -4.54
C ASN A 68 -13.55 0.92 -5.03
N SER A 69 -12.42 0.21 -5.01
CA SER A 69 -11.12 0.73 -5.42
C SER A 69 -10.89 0.62 -6.94
N THR A 70 -9.79 1.19 -7.43
CA THR A 70 -9.37 1.01 -8.83
C THR A 70 -9.11 -0.46 -9.20
N GLU A 71 -9.32 -0.81 -10.47
CA GLU A 71 -9.06 -2.16 -10.98
C GLU A 71 -7.63 -2.65 -10.71
N ALA A 72 -6.64 -1.76 -10.72
CA ALA A 72 -5.25 -2.11 -10.42
C ALA A 72 -5.09 -2.66 -9.01
N ILE A 73 -5.72 -2.02 -8.02
CA ILE A 73 -5.68 -2.43 -6.61
C ILE A 73 -6.45 -3.75 -6.44
N GLN A 74 -7.64 -3.85 -7.05
CA GLN A 74 -8.42 -5.09 -7.02
C GLN A 74 -7.64 -6.27 -7.62
N ASN A 75 -6.96 -6.08 -8.75
CA ASN A 75 -6.15 -7.10 -9.40
C ASN A 75 -4.92 -7.48 -8.59
N GLN A 76 -4.29 -6.52 -7.92
CA GLN A 76 -3.17 -6.79 -7.01
C GLN A 76 -3.62 -7.63 -5.82
N LEU A 77 -4.74 -7.27 -5.18
CA LEU A 77 -5.27 -8.01 -4.05
C LEU A 77 -5.64 -9.45 -4.45
N LYS A 78 -6.30 -9.63 -5.60
CA LYS A 78 -6.63 -10.96 -6.13
C LYS A 78 -5.38 -11.81 -6.33
N ARG A 79 -4.32 -11.26 -6.93
CA ARG A 79 -3.05 -12.00 -7.12
C ARG A 79 -2.40 -12.43 -5.81
N ILE A 80 -2.54 -11.67 -4.74
CA ILE A 80 -2.01 -12.03 -3.42
C ILE A 80 -2.85 -13.19 -2.86
N LEU A 81 -4.18 -13.06 -2.86
CA LEU A 81 -5.07 -14.08 -2.32
C LEU A 81 -5.09 -15.38 -3.13
N ASP A 82 -4.94 -15.32 -4.46
CA ASP A 82 -4.89 -16.49 -5.33
C ASP A 82 -3.68 -17.39 -5.01
N LYS A 83 -2.58 -16.81 -4.53
CA LYS A 83 -1.39 -17.58 -4.13
C LYS A 83 -1.63 -18.43 -2.88
N LYS A 84 -2.57 -18.01 -2.01
CA LYS A 84 -3.02 -18.82 -0.87
C LYS A 84 -3.46 -20.21 -1.32
N VAL A 85 -4.28 -20.24 -2.39
CA VAL A 85 -4.87 -21.47 -2.93
C VAL A 85 -3.80 -22.42 -3.48
N VAL A 86 -2.74 -21.87 -4.06
CA VAL A 86 -1.64 -22.67 -4.63
C VAL A 86 -0.80 -23.30 -3.51
N GLU A 87 -0.42 -22.53 -2.49
CA GLU A 87 0.39 -23.06 -1.38
C GLU A 87 -0.39 -24.04 -0.48
N GLU A 88 -1.69 -23.83 -0.28
CA GLU A 88 -2.52 -24.80 0.45
C GLU A 88 -2.69 -26.11 -0.33
N ALA A 89 -2.73 -26.06 -1.66
CA ALA A 89 -2.77 -27.26 -2.49
C ALA A 89 -1.43 -28.03 -2.44
N GLU A 90 -0.29 -27.34 -2.43
CA GLU A 90 1.03 -27.98 -2.33
C GLU A 90 1.35 -28.51 -0.91
N LYS A 91 0.78 -27.93 0.15
CA LYS A 91 1.02 -28.38 1.53
C LYS A 91 0.43 -29.75 1.91
N THR A 92 -0.33 -30.41 1.02
CA THR A 92 -0.84 -31.77 1.29
C THR A 92 0.12 -32.91 0.96
N ASP A 93 1.28 -32.61 0.37
CA ASP A 93 2.35 -33.59 0.18
C ASP A 93 3.69 -33.00 0.65
N ILE A 94 4.30 -33.67 1.64
CA ILE A 94 5.72 -33.62 2.06
C ILE A 94 6.00 -32.92 3.42
N GLU A 95 6.38 -33.77 4.38
CA GLU A 95 6.93 -33.44 5.69
C GLU A 95 8.39 -32.89 5.63
N LYS A 96 8.60 -31.70 6.23
CA LYS A 96 9.76 -31.25 7.05
C LYS A 96 11.17 -31.06 6.40
N PRO A 97 12.13 -30.35 7.05
CA PRO A 97 12.38 -28.91 6.97
C PRO A 97 13.80 -28.58 6.45
N ALA A 98 14.03 -27.35 5.95
CA ALA A 98 15.38 -26.80 5.85
C ALA A 98 15.43 -25.30 6.16
N GLU A 99 16.42 -24.99 6.99
CA GLU A 99 16.71 -23.76 7.70
C GLU A 99 17.53 -22.78 6.84
N LYS A 100 17.20 -21.48 7.00
CA LYS A 100 17.97 -20.22 6.80
C LYS A 100 18.97 -20.11 5.63
N GLU A 101 18.87 -18.98 4.91
CA GLU A 101 20.00 -18.05 4.76
C GLU A 101 19.51 -16.65 4.33
N GLU A 102 19.83 -15.63 5.15
CA GLU A 102 19.77 -14.21 4.76
C GLU A 102 20.89 -13.91 3.74
N PRO A 103 20.67 -12.96 2.81
CA PRO A 103 21.68 -11.90 2.75
C PRO A 103 21.15 -10.49 2.44
N LYS A 104 21.55 -9.57 3.32
CA LYS A 104 22.20 -8.27 3.07
C LYS A 104 21.51 -7.24 2.15
N LYS A 105 21.00 -6.23 2.86
CA LYS A 105 20.78 -4.82 2.50
C LYS A 105 21.75 -4.29 1.44
N ASP A 106 21.20 -3.81 0.32
CA ASP A 106 21.81 -2.76 -0.48
C ASP A 106 20.88 -1.54 -0.55
N PHE A 107 21.44 -0.45 -0.04
CA PHE A 107 20.90 0.88 0.10
C PHE A 107 20.77 1.52 -1.30
N VAL A 108 19.55 1.84 -1.75
CA VAL A 108 19.38 2.66 -2.97
C VAL A 108 18.98 4.09 -2.60
N PRO A 109 19.68 5.14 -3.10
CA PRO A 109 19.61 6.49 -2.55
C PRO A 109 18.32 7.25 -2.89
N ILE A 110 17.95 8.13 -1.96
CA ILE A 110 16.90 9.15 -2.04
C ILE A 110 16.97 9.91 -3.37
N GLN A 111 15.92 9.83 -4.20
CA GLN A 111 15.83 10.62 -5.41
C GLN A 111 15.68 12.13 -5.11
N PRO A 112 16.35 13.01 -5.88
CA PRO A 112 16.48 14.43 -5.55
C PRO A 112 15.19 15.24 -5.79
N LYS A 113 14.99 16.23 -4.91
CA LYS A 113 13.92 17.25 -4.97
C LYS A 113 13.85 17.90 -6.37
N ARG A 114 12.72 17.75 -7.06
CA ARG A 114 12.40 18.53 -8.27
C ARG A 114 12.38 20.02 -7.92
N LYS A 115 13.33 20.79 -8.49
CA LYS A 115 13.34 22.25 -8.44
C LYS A 115 12.10 22.78 -9.19
N ARG A 116 11.31 23.64 -8.53
CA ARG A 116 10.21 24.38 -9.18
C ARG A 116 10.83 25.30 -10.25
N LYS A 117 10.37 25.18 -11.50
CA LYS A 117 10.75 26.06 -12.60
C LYS A 117 10.07 27.41 -12.37
N ALA A 118 10.85 28.47 -12.18
CA ALA A 118 10.34 29.83 -12.15
C ALA A 118 9.88 30.21 -13.57
N THR A 119 8.62 30.58 -13.73
CA THR A 119 8.10 31.20 -14.95
C THR A 119 8.59 32.64 -14.98
N ASN A 120 9.60 32.94 -15.83
CA ASN A 120 9.95 34.33 -16.10
C ASN A 120 9.06 34.86 -17.23
N LYS A 121 8.41 35.99 -16.97
CA LYS A 121 7.44 36.66 -17.82
C LYS A 121 8.11 37.91 -18.38
N ASN A 122 8.80 37.78 -19.52
CA ASN A 122 9.29 38.92 -20.28
C ASN A 122 8.71 38.82 -21.70
N ASN A 123 7.62 39.55 -21.93
CA ASN A 123 7.17 39.91 -23.28
C ASN A 123 7.82 41.25 -23.61
N ASP A 124 8.79 41.21 -24.52
CA ASP A 124 9.23 42.36 -25.31
C ASP A 124 8.55 42.27 -26.67
N ASN A 125 7.56 43.14 -26.90
CA ASN A 125 7.32 43.80 -28.20
C ASN A 125 6.40 45.00 -28.01
#